data_AF-I4B135-F1
#
_entry.id   AF-I4B135-F1
#
_cell.length_a   1.000
_cell.length_b   1.000
_cell.length_c   1.000
_cell.angle_alpha   90.00
_cell.angle_beta   90.00
_cell.angle_gamma   90.00
#
_symmetry.space_group_name_H-M   'P 1'
#
loop_
_entity.id
_entity.type
_entity.pdbx_description
1 polymer ?
#
loop_
_entity_poly.entity_id
_entity_poly.type
_entity_poly.pdbx_seq_one_letter_code
_entity_poly.pdbx_strand_id
1 'polypeptide(L)'
;MTEAKRPSPLKRKYVIDLKFQGKFIVTAVVPLMIFVLVLAFGFMYAVNSIAREYQFENTAELIQKLSTTLGNDATSGLVFQKVKLYGVLALCALALVMALSLSILFVLFSHRIAGPVMRIQRTFEDALHGDLTQRIRLREKDELRATADQLNHMLDSLQSRIRRIDQMSRFMHDTLESMLLEAPPEKKEQLLKLDDLARGVKEAIADFKLQ
;
A
#
# COMPACT_ATOMS: atom_id res chain seq x y z
N MET A 1 -11.40 9.64 -40.69
CA MET A 1 -10.72 8.58 -39.90
C MET A 1 -9.57 9.25 -39.17
N THR A 2 -9.77 9.61 -37.91
CA THR A 2 -8.80 10.40 -37.15
C THR A 2 -7.89 9.44 -36.39
N GLU A 3 -6.62 9.41 -36.77
CA GLU A 3 -5.61 8.50 -36.26
C GLU A 3 -5.35 8.76 -34.77
N ALA A 4 -5.79 7.84 -33.90
CA ALA A 4 -5.58 7.95 -32.46
C ALA A 4 -4.09 7.76 -32.14
N LYS A 5 -3.41 8.86 -31.84
CA LYS A 5 -2.00 8.94 -31.44
C LYS A 5 -1.72 7.94 -30.32
N ARG A 6 -0.97 6.88 -30.63
CA ARG A 6 -0.57 5.84 -29.66
C ARG A 6 0.18 6.50 -28.49
N PRO A 7 -0.24 6.28 -27.23
CA PRO A 7 0.41 6.91 -26.09
C PRO A 7 1.85 6.41 -25.93
N SER A 8 2.77 7.31 -25.56
CA SER A 8 4.20 7.00 -25.39
C SER A 8 4.43 5.91 -24.33
N PRO A 9 5.46 5.05 -24.48
CA PRO A 9 5.69 3.89 -23.61
C PRO A 9 5.91 4.25 -22.13
N LEU A 10 6.32 5.49 -21.85
CA LEU A 10 6.48 6.02 -20.49
C LEU A 10 5.14 6.21 -19.76
N LYS A 11 4.06 6.60 -20.48
CA LYS A 11 2.73 6.78 -19.87
C LYS A 11 2.09 5.45 -19.43
N ARG A 12 2.49 4.32 -20.02
CA ARG A 12 1.98 2.98 -19.64
C ARG A 12 2.60 2.44 -18.34
N LYS A 13 3.76 2.94 -17.92
CA LYS A 13 4.53 2.36 -16.80
C LYS A 13 4.22 2.98 -15.44
N TYR A 14 3.64 4.18 -15.39
CA TYR A 14 3.44 4.93 -14.13
C TYR A 14 1.98 5.29 -13.80
N VAL A 15 1.07 5.29 -14.78
CA VAL A 15 -0.31 5.84 -14.64
C VAL A 15 -1.35 4.74 -14.36
N ILE A 16 -1.00 3.72 -13.59
CA ILE A 16 -1.86 2.53 -13.44
C ILE A 16 -3.00 2.74 -12.44
N ASP A 17 -2.92 3.71 -11.52
CA ASP A 17 -4.06 4.01 -10.63
C ASP A 17 -4.06 5.46 -10.09
N LEU A 18 -4.65 6.38 -10.86
CA LEU A 18 -4.79 7.79 -10.49
C LEU A 18 -5.60 7.98 -9.19
N LYS A 19 -6.50 7.04 -8.87
CA LYS A 19 -7.36 7.11 -7.68
C LYS A 19 -6.59 6.71 -6.43
N PHE A 20 -5.78 5.64 -6.51
CA PHE A 20 -4.91 5.24 -5.41
C PHE A 20 -3.81 6.27 -5.17
N GLN A 21 -3.10 6.70 -6.23
CA GLN A 21 -2.02 7.69 -6.11
C GLN A 21 -2.54 9.07 -5.64
N GLY A 22 -3.69 9.52 -6.12
CA GLY A 22 -4.27 10.82 -5.73
C GLY A 22 -4.69 10.86 -4.26
N LYS A 23 -5.38 9.82 -3.77
CA LYS A 23 -5.73 9.70 -2.35
C LYS A 23 -4.48 9.65 -1.48
N PHE A 24 -3.43 8.99 -1.95
CA PHE A 24 -2.19 8.80 -1.22
C PHE A 24 -1.32 10.06 -1.14
N ILE A 25 -1.20 10.81 -2.25
CA ILE A 25 -0.53 12.12 -2.25
C ILE A 25 -1.24 13.03 -1.25
N VAL A 26 -2.57 13.09 -1.26
CA VAL A 26 -3.30 13.92 -0.29
C VAL A 26 -3.09 13.44 1.14
N THR A 27 -3.23 12.13 1.42
CA THR A 27 -3.13 11.61 2.79
C THR A 27 -1.71 11.63 3.37
N ALA A 28 -0.66 11.49 2.57
CA ALA A 28 0.72 11.51 3.07
C ALA A 28 1.36 12.91 2.99
N VAL A 29 1.16 13.64 1.89
CA VAL A 29 1.84 14.92 1.65
C VAL A 29 1.19 16.05 2.43
N VAL A 30 -0.14 16.08 2.58
CA VAL A 30 -0.82 17.18 3.28
C VAL A 30 -0.48 17.21 4.77
N PRO A 31 -0.55 16.10 5.54
CA PRO A 31 -0.14 16.12 6.95
C PRO A 31 1.34 16.45 7.13
N LEU A 32 2.20 15.97 6.22
CA LEU A 32 3.64 16.27 6.26
C LEU A 32 3.91 17.74 5.99
N MET A 33 3.20 18.35 5.03
CA MET A 33 3.23 19.80 4.78
C MET A 33 2.74 20.58 5.99
N ILE A 34 1.65 20.15 6.63
CA ILE A 34 1.15 20.78 7.87
C ILE A 34 2.19 20.66 8.99
N PHE A 35 2.83 19.50 9.15
CA PHE A 35 3.87 19.29 10.15
C PHE A 35 5.07 20.21 9.93
N VAL A 36 5.51 20.36 8.68
CA VAL A 36 6.56 21.31 8.29
C VAL A 36 6.17 22.75 8.61
N LEU A 37 4.92 23.15 8.32
CA LEU A 37 4.42 24.48 8.65
C LEU A 37 4.41 24.70 10.17
N VAL A 38 3.93 23.74 10.96
CA VAL A 38 3.92 23.82 12.43
C VAL A 38 5.34 23.95 12.98
N LEU A 39 6.31 23.17 12.47
CA LEU A 39 7.71 23.31 12.87
C LEU A 39 8.29 24.68 12.51
N ALA A 40 8.00 25.20 11.32
CA ALA A 40 8.46 26.52 10.89
C ALA A 40 7.87 27.64 11.76
N PHE A 41 6.57 27.58 12.04
CA PHE A 41 5.89 28.52 12.94
C PHE A 41 6.38 28.41 14.39
N GLY A 42 6.57 27.19 14.89
CA GLY A 42 7.12 26.93 16.22
C GLY A 42 8.55 27.46 16.38
N PHE A 43 9.38 27.26 15.36
CA PHE A 43 10.73 27.85 15.33
C PHE A 43 10.67 29.38 15.27
N MET A 44 9.83 29.95 14.41
CA MET A 44 9.64 31.40 14.34
C MET A 44 9.20 31.98 15.69
N TYR A 45 8.28 31.29 16.37
CA TYR A 45 7.84 31.64 17.72
C TYR A 45 8.98 31.54 18.73
N ALA A 46 9.77 30.47 18.71
CA ALA A 46 10.92 30.29 19.62
C ALA A 46 12.00 31.36 19.41
N VAL A 47 12.33 31.70 18.17
CA VAL A 47 13.26 32.81 17.89
C VAL A 47 12.67 34.14 18.35
N ASN A 48 11.37 34.33 18.22
CA ASN A 48 10.69 35.53 18.69
C ASN A 48 10.61 35.62 20.22
N SER A 49 10.40 34.49 20.92
CA SER A 49 10.37 34.43 22.38
C SER A 49 11.76 34.67 22.95
N ILE A 50 12.79 34.05 22.38
CA ILE A 50 14.19 34.31 22.74
C ILE A 50 14.53 35.79 22.52
N ALA A 51 14.13 36.37 21.38
CA ALA A 51 14.33 37.80 21.12
C ALA A 51 13.61 38.71 22.13
N ARG A 52 12.47 38.29 22.69
CA ARG A 52 11.78 39.02 23.77
C ARG A 52 12.46 38.84 25.12
N GLU A 53 12.95 37.65 25.43
CA GLU A 53 13.60 37.31 26.71
C GLU A 53 14.96 37.97 26.86
N TYR A 54 15.68 38.23 25.75
CA TYR A 54 16.87 39.08 25.75
C TYR A 54 16.57 40.60 25.81
N GLN A 55 15.33 41.00 26.11
CA GLN A 55 14.97 42.33 26.62
C GLN A 55 15.66 43.52 25.92
N PHE A 56 15.07 43.99 24.83
CA PHE A 56 15.02 45.44 24.61
C PHE A 56 13.59 45.92 24.88
N GLU A 57 13.16 45.83 26.13
CA GLU A 57 11.91 46.46 26.59
C GLU A 57 12.06 48.00 26.64
N ASN A 58 13.29 48.50 26.63
CA ASN A 58 13.65 49.84 26.16
C ASN A 58 14.80 49.74 25.15
N THR A 59 14.46 49.56 23.86
CA THR A 59 15.38 49.80 22.74
C THR A 59 16.08 51.16 22.87
N ALA A 60 15.41 52.15 23.44
CA ALA A 60 15.97 53.47 23.71
C ALA A 60 17.18 53.45 24.66
N GLU A 61 17.19 52.67 25.74
CA GLU A 61 18.23 52.81 26.77
C GLU A 61 19.54 52.10 26.41
N LEU A 62 19.44 50.93 25.77
CA LEU A 62 20.61 50.21 25.24
C LEU A 62 21.13 50.84 23.95
N ILE A 63 20.28 51.39 23.08
CA ILE A 63 20.72 52.20 21.93
C ILE A 63 21.37 53.50 22.42
N GLN A 64 20.90 54.11 23.50
CA GLN A 64 21.49 55.32 24.09
C GLN A 64 22.83 55.06 24.79
N LYS A 65 22.98 53.93 25.51
CA LYS A 65 24.27 53.53 26.13
C LYS A 65 25.29 53.00 25.13
N LEU A 66 24.86 52.32 24.05
CA LEU A 66 25.78 51.93 22.97
C LEU A 66 26.14 53.10 22.05
N SER A 67 25.20 53.97 21.69
CA SER A 67 25.48 55.11 20.79
C SER A 67 26.34 56.21 21.42
N THR A 68 26.34 56.33 22.75
CA THR A 68 27.25 57.24 23.49
C THR A 68 28.66 56.67 23.66
N THR A 69 28.84 55.35 23.54
CA THR A 69 30.13 54.68 23.77
C THR A 69 30.82 54.24 22.48
N LEU A 70 30.06 53.91 21.42
CA LEU A 70 30.58 53.60 20.09
C LEU A 70 29.81 54.41 19.06
N GLY A 71 30.52 55.32 18.41
CA GLY A 71 29.97 56.24 17.42
C GLY A 71 29.08 55.54 16.39
N ASN A 72 27.85 56.04 16.32
CA ASN A 72 26.97 56.08 15.16
C ASN A 72 27.11 54.93 14.15
N ASP A 73 26.53 53.77 14.44
CA ASP A 73 26.30 52.77 13.39
C ASP A 73 25.00 51.99 13.64
N ALA A 74 23.96 52.37 12.90
CA ALA A 74 22.68 51.66 12.74
C ALA A 74 22.84 50.23 12.14
N THR A 75 24.08 49.76 12.03
CA THR A 75 24.52 48.56 11.32
C THR A 75 24.28 47.29 12.13
N SER A 76 24.32 47.35 13.47
CA SER A 76 24.15 46.18 14.36
C SER A 76 22.72 45.60 14.33
N GLY A 77 21.68 46.44 14.35
CA GLY A 77 20.28 45.99 14.26
C GLY A 77 19.94 45.31 12.93
N LEU A 78 20.49 45.84 11.81
CA LEU A 78 20.29 45.29 10.47
C LEU A 78 20.96 43.91 10.30
N VAL A 79 22.11 43.69 10.94
CA VAL A 79 22.81 42.39 10.91
C VAL A 79 22.00 41.32 11.65
N PHE A 80 21.48 41.61 12.85
CA PHE A 80 20.64 40.66 13.59
C PHE A 80 19.36 40.30 12.83
N GLN A 81 18.72 41.27 12.18
CA GLN A 81 17.52 41.03 11.37
C GLN A 81 17.80 40.13 10.17
N LYS A 82 18.94 40.32 9.49
CA LYS A 82 19.37 39.47 8.38
C LYS A 82 19.69 38.04 8.84
N VAL A 83 20.39 37.87 9.96
CA VAL A 83 20.70 36.53 10.50
C VAL A 83 19.42 35.77 10.85
N LYS A 84 18.45 36.43 11.49
CA LYS A 84 17.13 35.83 11.79
C LYS A 84 16.39 35.43 10.51
N LEU A 85 16.36 36.31 9.50
CA LEU A 85 15.70 36.03 8.23
C LEU A 85 16.35 34.83 7.50
N TYR A 86 17.68 34.81 7.38
CA TYR A 86 18.38 33.71 6.72
C TYR A 86 18.26 32.39 7.48
N GLY A 87 18.27 32.42 8.82
CA GLY A 87 18.03 31.23 9.65
C GLY A 87 16.65 30.63 9.45
N VAL A 88 15.60 31.46 9.42
CA VAL A 88 14.22 31.01 9.13
C VAL A 88 14.11 30.44 7.71
N LEU A 89 14.69 31.12 6.71
CA LEU A 89 14.69 30.64 5.33
C LEU A 89 15.41 29.30 5.18
N ALA A 90 16.54 29.12 5.87
CA ALA A 90 17.30 27.86 5.84
C ALA A 90 16.51 26.70 6.43
N LEU A 91 15.78 26.90 7.54
CA LEU A 91 14.95 25.85 8.14
C LEU A 91 13.71 25.53 7.30
N CYS A 92 13.05 26.55 6.72
CA CYS A 92 11.96 26.32 5.79
C CYS A 92 12.43 25.52 4.56
N ALA A 93 13.60 25.85 4.02
CA ALA A 93 14.21 25.11 2.91
C ALA A 93 14.52 23.66 3.31
N LEU A 94 15.12 23.43 4.48
CA LEU A 94 15.40 22.08 4.98
C LEU A 94 14.12 21.25 5.15
N ALA A 95 13.09 21.84 5.73
CA ALA A 95 11.82 21.17 5.96
C ALA A 95 11.10 20.84 4.64
N LEU A 96 11.16 21.73 3.64
CA LEU A 96 10.64 21.46 2.30
C LEU A 96 11.40 20.31 1.63
N VAL A 97 12.73 20.29 1.71
CA VAL A 97 13.56 19.22 1.14
C VAL A 97 13.24 17.88 1.81
N MET A 98 13.09 17.86 3.14
CA MET A 98 12.69 16.67 3.90
C MET A 98 11.30 16.18 3.48
N ALA A 99 10.32 17.07 3.32
CA ALA A 99 8.97 16.69 2.90
C ALA A 99 8.94 16.11 1.48
N LEU A 100 9.71 16.71 0.56
CA LEU A 100 9.84 16.23 -0.81
C LEU A 100 10.54 14.88 -0.87
N SER A 101 11.65 14.70 -0.13
CA SER A 101 12.40 13.45 -0.13
C SER A 101 11.59 12.29 0.44
N LEU A 102 10.87 12.50 1.54
CA LEU A 102 9.94 11.53 2.13
C LEU A 102 8.79 11.18 1.17
N SER A 103 8.20 12.20 0.52
CA SER A 103 7.13 11.97 -0.47
C SER A 103 7.61 11.12 -1.65
N ILE A 104 8.78 11.42 -2.19
CA ILE A 104 9.37 10.65 -3.29
C ILE A 104 9.64 9.22 -2.86
N LEU A 105 10.29 9.02 -1.71
CA LEU A 105 10.59 7.69 -1.18
C LEU A 105 9.31 6.86 -1.00
N PHE A 106 8.27 7.46 -0.44
CA PHE A 106 7.01 6.77 -0.16
C PHE A 106 6.22 6.44 -1.44
N VAL A 107 6.21 7.32 -2.44
CA VAL A 107 5.63 7.03 -3.76
C VAL A 107 6.36 5.87 -4.43
N LEU A 108 7.70 5.89 -4.43
CA LEU A 108 8.50 4.81 -5.00
C LEU A 108 8.21 3.47 -4.29
N PHE A 109 8.07 3.48 -2.97
CA PHE A 109 7.76 2.29 -2.19
C PHE A 109 6.33 1.79 -2.42
N SER A 110 5.35 2.70 -2.49
CA SER A 110 3.95 2.38 -2.73
C SER A 110 3.75 1.65 -4.05
N HIS A 111 4.45 2.05 -5.11
CA HIS A 111 4.44 1.35 -6.39
C HIS A 111 4.95 -0.10 -6.34
N ARG A 112 5.90 -0.38 -5.43
CA ARG A 112 6.44 -1.73 -5.24
C ARG A 112 5.52 -2.64 -4.43
N ILE A 113 4.52 -2.08 -3.76
CA ILE A 113 3.54 -2.85 -2.96
C ILE A 113 2.21 -2.97 -3.69
N ALA A 114 1.66 -1.87 -4.21
CA ALA A 114 0.32 -1.84 -4.78
C ALA A 114 0.15 -2.80 -5.97
N GLY A 115 1.13 -2.86 -6.87
CA GLY A 115 1.11 -3.78 -8.02
C GLY A 115 1.05 -5.25 -7.59
N PRO A 116 1.98 -5.73 -6.76
CA PRO A 116 1.93 -7.07 -6.18
C PRO A 116 0.64 -7.40 -5.44
N VAL A 117 0.14 -6.49 -4.59
CA VAL A 117 -1.12 -6.69 -3.84
C VAL A 117 -2.29 -6.88 -4.79
N MET A 118 -2.44 -6.03 -5.82
CA MET A 118 -3.51 -6.19 -6.80
C MET A 118 -3.44 -7.52 -7.55
N ARG A 119 -2.23 -8.02 -7.84
CA ARG A 119 -2.07 -9.33 -8.49
C ARG A 119 -2.47 -10.47 -7.55
N ILE A 120 -2.10 -10.41 -6.27
CA ILE A 120 -2.52 -11.36 -5.25
C ILE A 120 -4.05 -11.38 -5.12
N GLN A 121 -4.67 -10.20 -5.03
CA GLN A 121 -6.13 -10.07 -4.90
C GLN A 121 -6.86 -10.73 -6.07
N ARG A 122 -6.44 -10.47 -7.32
CA ARG A 122 -7.06 -11.09 -8.51
C ARG A 122 -6.97 -12.61 -8.48
N THR A 123 -5.82 -13.16 -8.12
CA THR A 123 -5.67 -14.62 -8.01
C THR A 123 -6.55 -15.20 -6.90
N PHE A 124 -6.78 -14.47 -5.81
CA PHE A 124 -7.75 -14.89 -4.80
C PHE A 124 -9.19 -14.79 -5.27
N GLU A 125 -9.55 -13.75 -6.02
CA GLU A 125 -10.86 -13.66 -6.66
C GLU A 125 -11.08 -14.86 -7.57
N ASP A 126 -10.11 -15.23 -8.41
CA ASP A 126 -10.19 -16.42 -9.26
C ASP A 126 -10.37 -17.71 -8.41
N ALA A 127 -9.60 -17.86 -7.33
CA ALA A 127 -9.69 -19.01 -6.42
C ALA A 127 -11.03 -19.08 -5.68
N LEU A 128 -11.62 -17.93 -5.32
CA LEU A 128 -12.96 -17.86 -4.71
C LEU A 128 -14.06 -18.29 -5.68
N HIS A 129 -13.88 -18.08 -6.98
CA HIS A 129 -14.76 -18.58 -8.03
C HIS A 129 -14.42 -20.02 -8.45
N GLY A 130 -13.60 -20.73 -7.67
CA GLY A 130 -13.26 -22.14 -7.90
C GLY A 130 -12.07 -22.38 -8.83
N ASP A 131 -11.45 -21.35 -9.43
CA ASP A 131 -10.26 -21.53 -10.27
C ASP A 131 -8.98 -21.60 -9.43
N LEU A 132 -8.66 -22.82 -8.97
CA LEU A 132 -7.42 -23.11 -8.24
C LEU A 132 -6.22 -23.35 -9.17
N THR A 133 -6.32 -23.09 -10.47
CA THR A 133 -5.22 -23.29 -11.43
C THR A 133 -4.31 -22.07 -11.54
N GLN A 134 -4.78 -20.91 -11.07
CA GLN A 134 -4.05 -19.65 -11.12
C GLN A 134 -2.91 -19.61 -10.10
N ARG A 135 -1.81 -18.93 -10.44
CA ARG A 135 -0.65 -18.75 -9.54
C ARG A 135 -0.18 -17.31 -9.56
N ILE A 136 0.19 -16.82 -8.38
CA ILE A 136 0.71 -15.47 -8.18
C ILE A 136 2.16 -15.45 -8.66
N ARG A 137 2.45 -14.69 -9.72
CA ARG A 137 3.83 -14.48 -10.20
C ARG A 137 4.23 -13.03 -9.97
N LEU A 138 5.20 -12.78 -9.09
CA LEU A 138 5.73 -11.43 -8.86
C LEU A 138 7.09 -11.25 -9.52
N ARG A 139 7.53 -10.00 -9.69
CA ARG A 139 8.88 -9.71 -10.21
C ARG A 139 9.91 -9.96 -9.12
N GLU A 140 11.15 -10.20 -9.53
CA GLU A 140 12.25 -10.51 -8.62
C GLU A 140 12.50 -9.42 -7.56
N LYS A 141 12.24 -8.16 -7.91
CA LYS A 141 12.45 -6.99 -7.06
C LYS A 141 11.21 -6.55 -6.29
N ASP A 142 10.13 -7.34 -6.31
CA ASP A 142 8.90 -7.05 -5.58
C ASP A 142 9.03 -7.58 -4.14
N GLU A 143 8.68 -6.76 -3.16
CA GLU A 143 8.88 -7.07 -1.73
C GLU A 143 8.03 -8.26 -1.25
N LEU A 144 6.88 -8.51 -1.90
CA LEU A 144 5.91 -9.56 -1.50
C LEU A 144 6.18 -10.93 -2.15
N ARG A 145 7.35 -11.14 -2.77
CA ARG A 145 7.65 -12.38 -3.49
C ARG A 145 7.57 -13.62 -2.61
N ALA A 146 8.20 -13.59 -1.43
CA ALA A 146 8.16 -14.72 -0.49
C ALA A 146 6.73 -15.05 -0.05
N THR A 147 5.89 -14.03 0.14
CA THR A 147 4.47 -14.20 0.45
C THR A 147 3.73 -14.84 -0.73
N ALA A 148 3.97 -14.37 -1.96
CA ALA A 148 3.38 -14.97 -3.15
C ALA A 148 3.75 -16.46 -3.30
N ASP A 149 5.00 -16.84 -3.01
CA ASP A 149 5.45 -18.23 -3.05
C ASP A 149 4.72 -19.10 -2.01
N GLN A 150 4.57 -18.61 -0.78
CA GLN A 150 3.78 -19.28 0.27
C GLN A 150 2.31 -19.43 -0.10
N LEU A 151 1.70 -18.39 -0.69
CA LEU A 151 0.32 -18.42 -1.16
C LEU A 151 0.14 -19.40 -2.33
N ASN A 152 1.10 -19.50 -3.24
CA ASN A 152 1.08 -20.51 -4.29
C ASN A 152 1.12 -21.93 -3.71
N HIS A 153 1.97 -22.18 -2.71
CA HIS A 153 1.99 -23.48 -2.02
C HIS A 153 0.67 -23.80 -1.32
N MET A 154 -0.02 -22.79 -0.78
CA MET A 154 -1.37 -22.98 -0.25
C MET A 154 -2.36 -23.38 -1.35
N LEU A 155 -2.33 -22.73 -2.51
CA LEU A 155 -3.18 -23.07 -3.66
C LEU A 155 -2.89 -24.48 -4.17
N ASP A 156 -1.62 -24.87 -4.28
CA ASP A 156 -1.21 -26.24 -4.63
C ASP A 156 -1.77 -27.27 -3.63
N SER A 157 -1.69 -26.95 -2.35
CA SER A 157 -2.20 -27.80 -1.26
C SER A 157 -3.72 -27.93 -1.31
N LEU A 158 -4.44 -26.84 -1.57
CA LEU A 158 -5.90 -26.88 -1.74
C LEU A 158 -6.29 -27.70 -2.97
N GLN A 159 -5.64 -27.45 -4.11
CA GLN A 159 -5.90 -28.20 -5.35
C GLN A 159 -5.65 -29.70 -5.18
N SER A 160 -4.57 -30.09 -4.50
CA SER A 160 -4.28 -31.51 -4.23
C SER A 160 -5.30 -32.17 -3.30
N ARG A 161 -5.79 -31.46 -2.29
CA ARG A 161 -6.85 -31.93 -1.39
C ARG A 161 -8.15 -32.14 -2.14
N ILE A 162 -8.57 -31.18 -2.97
CA ILE A 162 -9.80 -31.32 -3.78
C ILE A 162 -9.68 -32.47 -4.78
N ARG A 163 -8.53 -32.61 -5.46
CA ARG A 163 -8.29 -33.77 -6.35
C ARG A 163 -8.41 -35.11 -5.62
N ARG A 164 -7.92 -35.20 -4.37
CA ARG A 164 -8.07 -36.42 -3.57
C ARG A 164 -9.53 -36.70 -3.23
N ILE A 165 -10.31 -35.67 -2.93
CA ILE A 165 -11.76 -35.81 -2.68
C ILE A 165 -12.46 -36.23 -3.99
N ASP A 166 -12.10 -35.69 -5.15
CA ASP A 166 -12.64 -36.10 -6.46
C ASP A 166 -12.37 -37.58 -6.74
N GLN A 167 -11.14 -38.04 -6.53
CA GLN A 167 -10.77 -39.46 -6.67
C GLN A 167 -11.59 -40.36 -5.74
N MET A 168 -11.76 -39.94 -4.48
CA MET A 168 -12.58 -40.68 -3.50
C MET A 168 -14.06 -40.70 -3.91
N SER A 169 -14.59 -39.58 -4.41
CA SER A 169 -15.97 -39.46 -4.87
C SER A 169 -16.23 -40.38 -6.07
N ARG A 170 -15.31 -40.45 -7.04
CA ARG A 170 -15.39 -41.37 -8.18
C ARG A 170 -15.40 -42.82 -7.72
N PHE A 171 -14.44 -43.20 -6.86
CA PHE A 171 -14.38 -44.56 -6.32
C PHE A 171 -15.65 -44.95 -5.56
N MET A 172 -16.20 -44.03 -4.76
CA MET A 172 -17.46 -44.23 -4.04
C MET A 172 -18.64 -44.44 -4.99
N HIS A 173 -18.74 -43.64 -6.05
CA HIS A 173 -19.80 -43.79 -7.06
C HIS A 173 -19.69 -45.13 -7.80
N ASP A 174 -18.50 -45.50 -8.27
CA ASP A 174 -18.26 -46.78 -8.97
C ASP A 174 -18.62 -47.99 -8.08
N THR A 175 -18.29 -47.91 -6.78
CA THR A 175 -18.63 -48.96 -5.79
C THR A 175 -20.14 -49.01 -5.53
N LEU A 176 -20.83 -47.88 -5.43
CA LEU A 176 -22.28 -47.84 -5.24
C LEU A 176 -23.02 -48.37 -6.47
N GLU A 177 -22.54 -48.06 -7.67
CA GLU A 177 -23.09 -48.59 -8.91
C GLU A 177 -23.01 -50.13 -8.95
N SER A 178 -21.86 -50.72 -8.60
CA SER A 178 -21.71 -52.18 -8.54
C SER A 178 -22.63 -52.79 -7.47
N MET A 179 -22.74 -52.16 -6.30
CA MET A 179 -23.64 -52.64 -5.24
C MET A 179 -25.12 -52.56 -5.64
N LEU A 180 -25.53 -51.52 -6.38
CA LEU A 180 -26.91 -51.34 -6.85
C LEU A 180 -27.32 -52.41 -7.87
N LEU A 181 -26.39 -52.88 -8.70
CA LEU A 181 -26.61 -53.96 -9.66
C LEU A 181 -26.88 -55.31 -8.97
N GLU A 182 -26.20 -55.58 -7.85
CA GLU A 182 -26.28 -56.84 -7.11
C GLU A 182 -27.27 -56.78 -5.91
N ALA A 183 -27.88 -55.62 -5.65
CA ALA A 183 -28.67 -55.38 -4.45
C ALA A 183 -30.03 -56.11 -4.44
N PRO A 184 -30.39 -56.78 -3.32
CA PRO A 184 -31.77 -57.22 -3.07
C PRO A 184 -32.75 -56.03 -3.02
N PRO A 185 -34.04 -56.24 -3.34
CA PRO A 185 -35.05 -55.17 -3.41
C PRO A 185 -35.12 -54.32 -2.12
N GLU A 186 -34.98 -54.97 -0.97
CA GLU A 186 -35.10 -54.37 0.36
C GLU A 186 -33.96 -53.36 0.69
N LYS A 187 -32.76 -53.55 0.12
CA LYS A 187 -31.60 -52.66 0.35
C LYS A 187 -31.45 -51.58 -0.71
N LYS A 188 -32.17 -51.70 -1.82
CA LYS A 188 -32.04 -50.83 -2.99
C LYS A 188 -32.40 -49.37 -2.67
N GLU A 189 -33.41 -49.15 -1.83
CA GLU A 189 -33.79 -47.79 -1.41
C GLU A 189 -32.68 -47.08 -0.62
N GLN A 190 -32.01 -47.79 0.29
CA GLN A 190 -30.91 -47.23 1.09
C GLN A 190 -29.69 -46.90 0.22
N LEU A 191 -29.36 -47.78 -0.74
CA LEU A 191 -28.26 -47.56 -1.66
C LEU A 191 -28.52 -46.38 -2.61
N LEU A 192 -29.77 -46.18 -3.05
CA LEU A 192 -30.14 -45.01 -3.87
C LEU A 192 -29.94 -43.70 -3.10
N LYS A 193 -30.33 -43.64 -1.82
CA LYS A 193 -30.06 -42.46 -0.97
C LYS A 193 -28.56 -42.17 -0.84
N LEU A 194 -27.75 -43.22 -0.74
CA LEU A 194 -26.30 -43.09 -0.63
C LEU A 194 -25.65 -42.63 -1.96
N ASP A 195 -26.19 -43.09 -3.09
CA ASP A 195 -25.78 -42.61 -4.41
C ASP A 195 -26.15 -41.14 -4.65
N ASP A 196 -27.33 -40.70 -4.20
CA ASP A 196 -27.70 -39.27 -4.26
C ASP A 196 -26.74 -38.39 -3.44
N LEU A 197 -26.30 -38.84 -2.26
CA LEU A 197 -25.27 -38.15 -1.47
C LEU A 197 -23.92 -38.13 -2.19
N ALA A 198 -23.52 -39.24 -2.82
CA ALA A 198 -22.28 -39.32 -3.60
C ALA A 198 -22.30 -38.36 -4.80
N ARG A 199 -23.44 -38.24 -5.48
CA ARG A 199 -23.67 -37.25 -6.55
C ARG A 199 -23.57 -35.82 -6.03
N GLY A 200 -24.14 -35.50 -4.87
CA GLY A 200 -24.01 -34.17 -4.27
C GLY A 200 -22.56 -33.76 -3.98
N VAL A 201 -21.73 -34.71 -3.52
CA VAL A 201 -20.28 -34.47 -3.34
C VAL A 201 -19.59 -34.18 -4.68
N LYS A 202 -19.93 -34.94 -5.73
CA LYS A 202 -19.38 -34.74 -7.08
C LYS A 202 -19.76 -33.38 -7.66
N GLU A 203 -21.00 -32.95 -7.48
CA GLU A 203 -21.48 -31.63 -7.88
C GLU A 203 -20.72 -30.51 -7.15
N ALA A 204 -20.55 -30.62 -5.83
CA ALA A 204 -19.80 -29.62 -5.05
C ALA A 204 -18.32 -29.52 -5.46
N ILE A 205 -17.73 -30.63 -5.94
CA ILE A 205 -16.35 -30.64 -6.46
C ILE A 205 -16.29 -30.03 -7.86
N ALA A 206 -17.34 -30.18 -8.67
CA ALA A 206 -17.39 -29.66 -10.04
C ALA A 206 -17.33 -28.12 -10.10
N ASP A 207 -17.69 -27.43 -9.01
CA ASP A 207 -17.51 -25.99 -8.85
C ASP A 207 -16.03 -25.56 -8.88
N PHE A 208 -15.10 -26.50 -8.62
CA PHE A 208 -13.67 -26.24 -8.65
C PHE A 208 -13.03 -26.66 -9.97
N LYS A 209 -12.33 -25.72 -10.60
CA LYS A 209 -11.50 -26.00 -11.77
C LYS A 209 -10.14 -26.53 -11.33
N LEU A 210 -9.89 -27.79 -11.63
CA LEU A 210 -8.62 -28.49 -11.39
C LEU A 210 -7.91 -28.66 -12.74
N GLN A 211 -6.60 -28.37 -12.82
CA GLN A 211 -5.80 -28.65 -14.03
C GLN A 211 -5.84 -30.13 -14.42
#